data_AF-A0A1I1T4A8-F1
#
_entry.id   AF-A0A1I1T4A8-F1
#
_cell.length_a   1.000
_cell.length_b   1.000
_cell.length_c   1.000
_cell.angle_alpha   90.00
_cell.angle_beta   90.00
_cell.angle_gamma   90.00
#
_symmetry.space_group_name_H-M   'P 1'
#
loop_
_entity.id
_entity.type
_entity.pdbx_description
1 polymer ?
#
loop_
_entity_poly.entity_id
_entity_poly.type
_entity_poly.pdbx_seq_one_letter_code
_entity_poly.pdbx_strand_id
1 'polypeptide(L)'
;MDWMKVRNNEYPILSDTQIQRRQEGTRQRKGNGSEVPLKEAFGLAADSLNHGISRRRKRTINEMLRRDRAKSCNKVRKKIYSEFIKVQPVNMYIIN
;
A
#
# COMPACT_ATOMS: atom_id res chain seq x y z
N MET A 1 8.80 41.12 42.39
CA MET A 1 9.34 39.97 43.13
C MET A 1 9.13 38.74 42.27
N ASP A 2 10.21 38.28 41.64
CA ASP A 2 10.26 37.07 40.83
C ASP A 2 10.19 35.86 41.76
N TRP A 3 9.15 35.05 41.63
CA TRP A 3 9.03 33.79 42.36
C TRP A 3 8.68 32.67 41.37
N MET A 4 9.59 31.69 41.31
CA MET A 4 9.54 30.48 40.49
C MET A 4 9.99 30.66 39.03
N LYS A 5 11.31 30.91 38.90
CA LYS A 5 12.18 30.15 37.99
C LYS A 5 11.78 28.67 38.02
N VAL A 6 10.94 28.25 37.08
CA VAL A 6 10.75 26.83 36.85
C VAL A 6 11.88 26.37 35.94
N ARG A 7 12.83 25.68 36.56
CA ARG A 7 14.03 25.12 35.94
C ARG A 7 13.54 24.06 34.94
N ASN A 8 13.53 24.41 33.66
CA ASN A 8 13.11 23.60 32.51
C ASN A 8 11.58 23.37 32.37
N ASN A 9 10.76 24.41 32.52
CA ASN A 9 9.36 24.41 32.04
C ASN A 9 9.30 24.79 30.56
N GLU A 10 9.61 23.86 29.66
CA GLU A 10 9.07 23.97 28.31
C GLU A 10 7.54 23.95 28.49
N TYR A 11 6.88 25.08 28.17
CA TYR A 11 5.44 25.06 27.97
C TYR A 11 5.15 23.87 27.04
N PRO A 12 4.22 22.97 27.39
CA PRO A 12 3.81 21.95 26.45
C PRO A 12 3.46 22.68 25.15
N ILE A 13 4.23 22.40 24.08
CA ILE A 13 3.98 22.97 22.74
C ILE A 13 2.53 22.65 22.32
N LEU A 14 1.95 21.61 22.94
CA LEU A 14 0.60 21.12 22.77
C LEU A 14 -0.14 21.11 24.11
N SER A 15 -1.38 21.60 24.13
CA SER A 15 -2.29 21.43 25.27
C SER A 15 -2.62 19.95 25.53
N ASP A 16 -3.03 19.61 26.75
CA ASP A 16 -3.46 18.24 27.10
C ASP A 16 -4.54 17.72 26.14
N THR A 17 -5.43 18.61 25.69
CA THR A 17 -6.45 18.30 24.71
C THR A 17 -5.90 18.00 23.32
N GLN A 18 -4.80 18.64 22.90
CA GLN A 18 -4.08 18.37 21.65
C GLN A 18 -3.29 17.06 21.74
N ILE A 19 -2.63 16.81 22.88
CA ILE A 19 -1.92 15.55 23.13
C ILE A 19 -2.90 14.36 23.07
N GLN A 20 -4.06 14.48 23.71
CA GLN A 20 -5.09 13.45 23.70
C GLN A 20 -5.64 13.18 22.28
N ARG A 21 -5.90 14.24 21.49
CA ARG A 21 -6.31 14.07 20.08
C ARG A 21 -5.27 13.30 19.26
N ARG A 22 -3.99 13.56 19.49
CA ARG A 22 -2.88 12.92 18.75
C ARG A 22 -2.61 11.49 19.19
N GLN A 23 -2.78 11.17 20.47
CA GLN A 23 -2.55 9.82 20.98
C GLN A 23 -3.75 8.89 20.74
N GLU A 24 -4.96 9.38 21.03
CA GLU A 24 -6.17 8.55 21.14
C GLU A 24 -7.21 8.83 20.05
N GLY A 25 -7.12 9.97 19.33
CA GLY A 25 -8.14 10.39 18.36
C GLY A 25 -9.47 10.83 18.98
N THR A 26 -9.56 10.92 20.30
CA THR A 26 -10.74 11.37 21.05
C THR A 26 -10.94 12.88 20.93
N ARG A 27 -12.18 13.36 21.14
CA ARG A 27 -12.57 14.79 21.11
C ARG A 27 -12.44 15.50 19.76
N GLN A 28 -12.57 14.77 18.65
CA GLN A 28 -12.71 15.36 17.31
C GLN A 28 -14.10 16.00 17.15
N ARG A 29 -14.17 17.26 16.68
CA ARG A 29 -15.43 17.89 16.26
C ARG A 29 -15.81 17.36 14.87
N LYS A 30 -17.06 16.94 14.68
CA LYS A 30 -17.58 16.58 13.34
C LYS A 30 -17.45 17.80 12.43
N GLY A 31 -16.72 17.68 11.32
CA GLY A 31 -16.81 18.60 10.18
C GLY A 31 -15.51 19.25 9.71
N ASN A 32 -14.49 19.37 10.55
CA ASN A 32 -13.21 19.98 10.14
C ASN A 32 -12.08 18.98 10.31
N GLY A 33 -11.26 18.83 9.27
CA GLY A 33 -10.17 17.84 9.15
C GLY A 33 -9.50 17.55 10.48
N SER A 34 -9.70 16.32 10.95
CA SER A 34 -9.21 15.89 12.24
C SER A 34 -7.71 15.61 12.19
N GLU A 35 -7.00 15.94 13.27
CA GLU A 35 -5.62 15.48 13.48
C GLU A 35 -5.62 13.94 13.48
N VAL A 36 -4.85 13.33 12.57
CA VAL A 36 -4.72 11.87 12.46
C VAL A 36 -4.00 11.35 13.71
N PRO A 37 -4.58 10.41 14.46
CA PRO A 37 -3.92 9.81 15.62
C PRO A 37 -2.59 9.17 15.20
N LEU A 38 -1.55 9.34 16.02
CA LEU A 38 -0.20 8.81 15.77
C LEU A 38 -0.21 7.30 15.50
N LYS A 39 -1.13 6.56 16.15
CA LYS A 39 -1.32 5.12 15.95
C LYS A 39 -1.81 4.77 14.54
N GLU A 40 -2.68 5.59 13.98
CA GLU A 40 -3.19 5.42 12.61
C GLU A 40 -2.17 5.92 11.58
N ALA A 41 -1.43 6.98 11.90
CA ALA A 41 -0.37 7.53 11.07
C ALA A 41 0.83 6.57 10.90
N PHE A 42 1.10 5.69 11.86
CA PHE A 42 2.23 4.74 11.78
C PHE A 42 2.14 3.79 10.57
N GLY A 43 0.93 3.55 10.04
CA GLY A 43 0.69 2.73 8.85
C GLY A 43 0.54 3.52 7.55
N LEU A 44 0.60 4.84 7.61
CA LEU A 44 0.43 5.75 6.47
C LEU A 44 1.77 6.44 6.19
N ALA A 45 2.07 6.66 4.91
CA ALA A 45 3.23 7.45 4.53
C ALA A 45 2.92 8.95 4.62
N ALA A 46 3.94 9.77 4.35
CA ALA A 46 3.84 11.23 4.42
C ALA A 46 2.78 11.84 3.49
N ASP A 47 2.39 11.11 2.44
CA ASP A 47 1.31 11.45 1.51
C ASP A 47 -0.08 11.00 2.00
N SER A 48 -0.21 10.53 3.25
CA SER A 48 -1.42 9.95 3.84
C SER A 48 -1.94 8.69 3.13
N LEU A 49 -1.11 8.05 2.31
CA LEU A 49 -1.45 6.78 1.64
C LEU A 49 -0.83 5.59 2.36
N ASN A 50 -1.51 4.45 2.29
CA ASN A 50 -0.99 3.18 2.78
C ASN A 50 -0.16 2.50 1.69
N HIS A 51 1.17 2.58 1.79
CA HIS A 51 2.11 1.88 0.90
C HIS A 51 2.50 0.48 1.38
N GLY A 52 1.78 -0.05 2.38
CA GLY A 52 1.94 -1.44 2.80
C GLY A 52 1.62 -2.42 1.66
N ILE A 53 2.09 -3.66 1.80
CA ILE A 53 1.77 -4.72 0.84
C ILE A 53 0.25 -4.86 0.77
N SER A 54 -0.32 -4.60 -0.42
CA SER A 54 -1.76 -4.72 -0.67
C SER A 54 -2.28 -6.07 -0.18
N ARG A 55 -3.08 -6.05 0.89
CA ARG A 55 -3.66 -7.25 1.46
C ARG A 55 -4.79 -7.71 0.56
N ARG A 56 -4.54 -8.77 -0.22
CA ARG A 56 -5.58 -9.36 -1.08
C ARG A 56 -6.72 -9.89 -0.21
N ARG A 57 -7.97 -9.60 -0.62
CA ARG A 57 -9.15 -10.22 0.00
C ARG A 57 -9.08 -11.74 -0.10
N LYS A 58 -9.76 -12.42 0.82
CA LYS A 58 -10.02 -13.86 0.68
C LYS A 58 -10.88 -14.08 -0.58
N ARG A 59 -10.53 -15.11 -1.35
CA ARG A 59 -11.32 -15.51 -2.53
C ARG A 59 -12.61 -16.18 -2.07
N THR A 60 -13.67 -16.06 -2.85
CA THR A 60 -14.87 -16.87 -2.65
C THR A 60 -14.61 -18.31 -3.09
N ILE A 61 -15.45 -19.26 -2.67
CA ILE A 61 -15.34 -20.68 -3.05
C ILE A 61 -15.35 -20.83 -4.58
N ASN A 62 -16.24 -20.10 -5.27
CA ASN A 62 -16.34 -20.12 -6.72
C ASN A 62 -15.07 -19.62 -7.42
N GLU A 63 -14.44 -18.56 -6.90
CA GLU A 63 -13.19 -18.03 -7.43
C GLU A 63 -12.02 -18.99 -7.24
N MET A 64 -12.00 -19.71 -6.11
CA MET A 64 -11.00 -20.72 -5.82
C MET A 64 -11.13 -21.90 -6.79
N LEU A 65 -12.33 -22.45 -6.95
CA LEU A 65 -12.63 -23.51 -7.90
C LEU A 65 -12.30 -23.11 -9.34
N ARG A 66 -12.60 -21.86 -9.75
CA ARG A 66 -12.26 -21.36 -11.08
C ARG A 66 -10.74 -21.27 -11.29
N ARG A 67 -9.99 -20.85 -10.26
CA ARG A 67 -8.52 -20.80 -10.30
C ARG A 67 -7.92 -22.21 -10.37
N ASP A 68 -8.45 -23.15 -9.60
CA ASP A 68 -7.93 -24.52 -9.55
C ASP A 68 -8.24 -25.29 -10.83
N ARG A 69 -9.39 -25.03 -11.45
CA ARG A 69 -9.73 -25.55 -12.79
C ARG A 69 -8.92 -24.92 -13.92
N ALA A 70 -8.28 -23.77 -13.69
CA ALA A 70 -7.51 -23.10 -14.72
C ALA A 70 -6.21 -23.88 -14.99
N LYS A 71 -6.18 -24.62 -16.11
CA LYS A 71 -4.96 -25.27 -16.58
C LYS A 71 -3.89 -24.21 -16.86
N SER A 72 -2.69 -24.38 -16.30
CA SER A 72 -1.60 -23.44 -16.59
C SER A 72 -1.18 -23.60 -18.06
N CYS A 73 -1.44 -22.60 -18.89
CA CYS A 73 -0.95 -22.59 -20.28
C CYS A 73 0.53 -22.18 -20.38
N ASN A 74 1.24 -22.04 -19.26
CA ASN A 74 2.61 -21.54 -19.23
C ASN A 74 3.60 -22.45 -19.98
N LYS A 75 3.43 -23.77 -19.87
CA LYS A 75 4.25 -24.73 -20.64
C LYS A 75 3.99 -24.61 -22.15
N VAL A 76 2.72 -24.45 -22.55
CA VAL A 76 2.32 -24.25 -23.95
C VAL A 76 2.87 -22.93 -24.49
N ARG A 77 2.70 -21.83 -23.74
CA ARG A 77 3.25 -20.51 -24.07
C ARG A 77 4.77 -20.55 -24.23
N LYS A 78 5.46 -21.21 -23.30
CA LYS A 78 6.92 -21.40 -23.39
C LYS A 78 7.29 -22.14 -24.66
N LYS A 79 6.57 -23.23 -25.00
CA LYS A 79 6.82 -24.01 -26.22
C LYS A 79 6.66 -23.16 -27.48
N ILE A 80 5.55 -22.44 -27.61
CA ILE A 80 5.27 -21.56 -28.77
C ILE A 80 6.35 -20.48 -28.91
N TYR A 81 6.71 -19.82 -27.81
CA TYR A 81 7.75 -18.79 -27.81
C TYR A 81 9.12 -19.35 -28.20
N SER A 82 9.48 -20.53 -27.68
CA SER A 82 10.72 -21.20 -28.03
C SER A 82 10.74 -21.64 -29.50
N GLU A 83 9.62 -22.03 -30.09
CA GLU A 83 9.52 -22.32 -31.53
C GLU A 83 9.66 -21.05 -32.37
N PHE A 84 9.04 -19.96 -31.95
CA PHE A 84 9.11 -18.66 -32.63
C PHE A 84 10.53 -18.09 -32.69
N ILE A 85 11.30 -18.20 -31.59
CA ILE A 85 12.68 -17.65 -31.51
C ILE A 85 13.72 -18.54 -32.18
N LYS A 86 13.42 -19.81 -32.46
CA LYS A 86 14.37 -20.66 -33.19
C LYS A 86 14.68 -20.04 -34.55
N VAL A 87 15.96 -20.11 -34.93
CA VAL A 87 16.44 -19.67 -36.25
C VAL A 87 15.61 -20.38 -37.33
N GLN A 88 14.85 -19.59 -38.09
CA GLN A 88 14.04 -20.06 -39.19
C GLN A 88 14.84 -20.01 -40.49
N PRO A 89 14.61 -20.94 -41.44
CA PRO A 89 15.20 -20.85 -42.77
C PRO A 89 14.66 -19.61 -43.50
N VAL A 90 15.56 -18.87 -44.16
CA VAL A 90 15.18 -17.75 -45.02
C VAL A 90 14.69 -18.32 -46.35
N ASN A 91 13.40 -18.19 -46.64
CA ASN A 91 12.86 -18.55 -47.95
C ASN A 91 13.26 -17.47 -48.97
N MET A 92 14.15 -17.81 -49.90
CA MET A 92 14.42 -16.96 -51.06
C MET A 92 13.42 -17.28 -52.16
N TYR A 93 12.56 -16.31 -52.47
CA TYR A 93 11.69 -16.37 -53.65
C TYR A 93 12.44 -15.73 -54.82
N ILE A 94 12.77 -16.54 -55.83
CA ILE A 94 13.31 -16.04 -57.09
C ILE A 94 12.14 -15.48 -57.88
N ILE A 95 12.16 -14.18 -58.15
CA ILE A 95 11.21 -13.52 -59.03
C ILE A 95 11.78 -13.63 -60.45
N ASN A 96 11.07 -14.34 -61.33
CA ASN A 96 11.35 -14.39 -62.77
C ASN A 96 10.69 -13.21 -63.49
#